data_AF-A0A1J5VIM5-F1
#
_entry.id   AF-A0A1J5VIM5-F1
#
_cell.length_a   1.000
_cell.length_b   1.000
_cell.length_c   1.000
_cell.angle_alpha   90.00
_cell.angle_beta   90.00
_cell.angle_gamma   90.00
#
_symmetry.space_group_name_H-M   'P 1'
#
loop_
_entity.id
_entity.type
_entity.pdbx_description
1 polymer ?
#
loop_
_entity_poly.entity_id
_entity_poly.type
_entity_poly.pdbx_seq_one_letter_code
_entity_poly.pdbx_strand_id
1 'polypeptide(L)'
;MEIKVSEIEARLPRPLDESEKPRIEALIADAVEYLEVEFQRCGRTLDDELARTSWLEAVVRRVIREMVSAAVLVGPNVGMRSASSTTGPQSDSITFADVDSVGWGGVRLTDQQRLDLGLCMPGGPRGKFPPPACWPERIR
;
A
#
# COMPACT_ATOMS: atom_id res chain seq x y z
N MET A 1 -1.82 -17.65 -1.65
CA MET A 1 -2.64 -17.09 -0.54
C MET A 1 -3.94 -16.56 -1.15
N GLU A 2 -5.10 -16.87 -0.59
CA GLU A 2 -6.41 -16.44 -1.13
C GLU A 2 -7.08 -15.44 -0.17
N ILE A 3 -7.56 -14.31 -0.70
CA ILE A 3 -8.31 -13.29 0.04
C ILE A 3 -9.70 -13.18 -0.58
N LYS A 4 -10.74 -13.43 0.21
CA LYS A 4 -12.14 -13.41 -0.24
C LYS A 4 -12.76 -12.04 -0.02
N VAL A 5 -13.69 -11.66 -0.90
CA VAL A 5 -14.47 -10.41 -0.77
C VAL A 5 -15.19 -10.33 0.59
N SER A 6 -15.71 -11.45 1.10
CA SER A 6 -16.38 -11.51 2.39
C SER A 6 -15.48 -11.09 3.58
N GLU A 7 -14.16 -11.28 3.47
CA GLU A 7 -13.22 -10.82 4.50
C GLU A 7 -13.11 -9.29 4.54
N ILE A 8 -13.30 -8.64 3.39
CA ILE A 8 -13.27 -7.18 3.26
C ILE A 8 -14.63 -6.61 3.68
N GLU A 9 -15.72 -7.22 3.21
CA GLU A 9 -17.09 -6.84 3.53
C GLU A 9 -17.33 -6.77 5.05
N ALA A 10 -16.86 -7.77 5.79
CA ALA A 10 -17.02 -7.83 7.25
C ALA A 10 -16.35 -6.68 8.02
N ARG A 11 -15.50 -5.88 7.36
CA ARG A 11 -14.76 -4.76 7.97
C ARG A 11 -15.20 -3.40 7.45
N LEU A 12 -16.03 -3.36 6.41
CA LEU A 12 -16.54 -2.11 5.88
C LEU A 12 -17.65 -1.55 6.80
N PRO A 13 -17.76 -0.21 6.90
CA PRO A 13 -18.80 0.43 7.73
C PRO A 13 -20.21 0.27 7.14
N ARG A 14 -20.32 -0.18 5.88
CA ARG A 14 -21.58 -0.43 5.18
C ARG A 14 -21.54 -1.79 4.48
N PRO A 15 -22.68 -2.47 4.33
CA PRO A 15 -22.77 -3.65 3.49
C PRO A 15 -22.46 -3.28 2.03
N LEU A 16 -21.87 -4.22 1.30
CA LEU A 16 -21.56 -4.06 -0.12
C LEU A 16 -22.79 -4.39 -0.95
N ASP A 17 -23.05 -3.57 -1.98
CA ASP A 17 -24.03 -3.93 -2.98
C ASP A 17 -23.49 -5.02 -3.90
N GLU A 18 -24.37 -5.82 -4.50
CA GLU A 18 -23.98 -6.90 -5.42
C GLU A 18 -23.21 -6.36 -6.64
N SER A 19 -23.52 -5.14 -7.06
CA SER A 19 -22.84 -4.43 -8.14
C SER A 19 -21.39 -4.03 -7.82
N GLU A 20 -21.03 -3.93 -6.54
CA GLU A 20 -19.68 -3.53 -6.08
C GLU A 20 -18.73 -4.73 -5.94
N LYS A 21 -19.28 -5.96 -5.81
CA LYS A 21 -18.48 -7.18 -5.61
C LYS A 21 -17.46 -7.44 -6.73
N PRO A 22 -17.81 -7.35 -8.04
CA PRO A 22 -16.83 -7.60 -9.11
C PRO A 22 -15.69 -6.58 -9.12
N ARG A 23 -15.99 -5.33 -8.75
CA ARG A 23 -14.98 -4.28 -8.64
C ARG A 23 -14.00 -4.57 -7.51
N ILE A 24 -14.48 -5.09 -6.39
CA ILE A 24 -13.63 -5.45 -5.25
C ILE A 24 -12.75 -6.65 -5.57
N GLU A 25 -13.27 -7.65 -6.28
CA GLU A 25 -12.46 -8.78 -6.77
C GLU A 25 -11.30 -8.29 -7.65
N ALA A 26 -11.57 -7.36 -8.57
CA ALA A 26 -10.53 -6.73 -9.39
C ALA A 26 -9.50 -5.99 -8.51
N LEU A 27 -9.94 -5.18 -7.54
CA LEU A 27 -9.02 -4.47 -6.64
C LEU A 27 -8.16 -5.40 -5.78
N ILE A 28 -8.69 -6.56 -5.38
CA ILE A 28 -7.90 -7.59 -4.67
C ILE A 28 -6.83 -8.17 -5.61
N ALA A 29 -7.21 -8.51 -6.85
CA ALA A 29 -6.27 -9.04 -7.83
C ALA A 29 -5.16 -8.04 -8.14
N ASP A 30 -5.52 -6.78 -8.40
CA ASP A 30 -4.59 -5.68 -8.65
C ASP A 30 -3.63 -5.48 -7.47
N ALA A 31 -4.13 -5.58 -6.22
CA ALA A 31 -3.30 -5.43 -5.03
C ALA A 31 -2.28 -6.58 -4.88
N VAL A 32 -2.67 -7.81 -5.21
CA VAL A 32 -1.77 -8.98 -5.19
C VAL A 32 -0.70 -8.82 -6.26
N GLU A 33 -1.08 -8.53 -7.50
CA GLU A 33 -0.13 -8.32 -8.61
C GLU A 33 0.85 -7.18 -8.28
N TYR A 34 0.34 -6.08 -7.73
CA TYR A 34 1.16 -4.94 -7.35
C TYR A 34 2.19 -5.30 -6.27
N LEU A 35 1.80 -6.10 -5.26
CA LEU A 35 2.73 -6.58 -4.25
C LEU A 35 3.78 -7.52 -4.84
N GLU A 36 3.39 -8.47 -5.69
CA GLU A 36 4.33 -9.36 -6.38
C GLU A 36 5.40 -8.58 -7.14
N VAL A 37 5.00 -7.56 -7.89
CA VAL A 37 5.93 -6.68 -8.62
C VAL A 37 6.85 -5.91 -7.66
N GLU A 38 6.35 -5.40 -6.54
CA GLU A 38 7.18 -4.68 -5.57
C GLU A 38 8.18 -5.61 -4.86
N PHE A 39 7.82 -6.86 -4.56
CA PHE A 39 8.77 -7.87 -4.08
C PHE A 39 9.85 -8.15 -5.14
N GLN A 40 9.45 -8.32 -6.41
CA GLN A 40 10.38 -8.54 -7.52
C GLN A 40 11.35 -7.38 -7.72
N ARG A 41 10.89 -6.13 -7.56
CA ARG A 41 11.76 -4.94 -7.58
C ARG A 41 12.84 -4.97 -6.51
N CYS A 42 12.58 -5.66 -5.39
CA CYS A 42 13.56 -5.89 -4.33
C CYS A 42 14.40 -7.16 -4.54
N GLY A 43 14.32 -7.81 -5.71
CA GLY A 43 15.02 -9.05 -6.02
C GLY A 43 14.49 -10.26 -5.26
N ARG A 44 13.24 -10.22 -4.78
CA ARG A 44 12.58 -11.28 -4.01
C ARG A 44 11.28 -11.70 -4.69
N THR A 45 10.78 -12.88 -4.40
CA THR A 45 9.45 -13.31 -4.84
C THR A 45 8.56 -13.48 -3.63
N LEU A 46 7.29 -13.07 -3.76
CA LEU A 46 6.32 -13.15 -2.67
C LEU A 46 6.17 -14.58 -2.13
N ASP A 47 6.11 -15.59 -3.02
CA ASP A 47 5.95 -16.99 -2.62
C ASP A 47 7.14 -17.51 -1.77
N ASP A 48 8.37 -17.24 -2.19
CA ASP A 48 9.57 -17.62 -1.43
C ASP A 48 9.62 -16.95 -0.06
N GLU A 49 9.23 -15.68 0.02
CA GLU A 49 9.20 -14.92 1.27
C GLU A 49 8.10 -15.43 2.21
N LEU A 50 6.92 -15.78 1.69
CA LEU A 50 5.84 -16.40 2.45
C LEU A 50 6.24 -17.78 2.98
N ALA A 51 6.99 -18.57 2.19
CA ALA A 51 7.48 -19.89 2.62
C ALA A 51 8.55 -19.79 3.72
N ARG A 52 9.38 -18.74 3.70
CA ARG A 52 10.46 -18.53 4.67
C ARG A 52 9.99 -17.84 5.95
N THR A 53 8.99 -16.96 5.85
CA THR A 53 8.63 -16.02 6.92
C THR A 53 7.20 -16.25 7.39
N SER A 54 7.07 -16.94 8.53
CA SER A 54 5.78 -17.38 9.08
C SER A 54 4.79 -16.25 9.43
N TRP A 55 5.29 -15.05 9.74
CA TRP A 55 4.45 -13.89 10.07
C TRP A 55 4.07 -13.05 8.85
N LEU A 56 4.75 -13.20 7.71
CA LEU A 56 4.60 -12.32 6.56
C LEU A 56 3.21 -12.46 5.93
N GLU A 57 2.65 -13.68 5.91
CA GLU A 57 1.31 -13.90 5.37
C GLU A 57 0.25 -13.03 6.07
N ALA A 58 0.33 -12.93 7.41
CA ALA A 58 -0.60 -12.11 8.18
C ALA A 58 -0.46 -10.61 7.85
N VAL A 59 0.77 -10.14 7.65
CA VAL A 59 1.06 -8.75 7.28
C VAL A 59 0.57 -8.46 5.86
N VAL A 60 0.87 -9.33 4.90
CA VAL A 60 0.42 -9.19 3.50
C VAL A 60 -1.11 -9.14 3.44
N ARG A 61 -1.81 -10.04 4.14
CA ARG A 61 -3.29 -10.00 4.23
C ARG A 61 -3.80 -8.69 4.81
N ARG A 62 -3.15 -8.17 5.85
CA ARG A 62 -3.52 -6.89 6.46
C ARG A 62 -3.33 -5.74 5.47
N VAL A 63 -2.19 -5.68 4.80
CA VAL A 63 -1.87 -4.61 3.83
C VAL A 63 -2.86 -4.62 2.66
N ILE A 64 -3.16 -5.78 2.07
CA ILE A 64 -4.13 -5.88 0.98
C ILE A 64 -5.51 -5.38 1.43
N ARG A 65 -5.96 -5.76 2.64
CA ARG A 65 -7.23 -5.26 3.20
C ARG A 65 -7.23 -3.75 3.36
N GLU A 66 -6.14 -3.17 3.87
CA GLU A 66 -6.01 -1.71 4.00
C GLU A 66 -6.02 -1.02 2.63
N MET A 67 -5.30 -1.54 1.64
CA MET A 67 -5.25 -1.00 0.28
C MET A 67 -6.62 -1.02 -0.39
N VAL A 68 -7.31 -2.16 -0.34
CA VAL A 68 -8.63 -2.32 -0.98
C VAL A 68 -9.70 -1.53 -0.23
N SER A 69 -9.71 -1.54 1.10
CA SER A 69 -10.67 -0.73 1.87
C SER A 69 -10.46 0.76 1.66
N ALA A 70 -9.21 1.24 1.57
CA ALA A 70 -8.93 2.62 1.20
C ALA A 70 -9.44 2.94 -0.21
N ALA A 71 -9.19 2.10 -1.21
CA ALA A 71 -9.68 2.30 -2.57
C ALA A 71 -11.22 2.31 -2.66
N VAL A 72 -11.91 1.46 -1.90
CA VAL A 72 -13.38 1.38 -1.85
C VAL A 72 -13.98 2.60 -1.13
N LEU A 73 -13.43 2.99 0.01
CA LEU A 73 -13.95 4.09 0.83
C LEU A 73 -13.66 5.46 0.22
N VAL A 74 -12.47 5.65 -0.37
CA VAL A 74 -12.09 6.92 -1.00
C VAL A 74 -12.73 7.02 -2.39
N GLY A 75 -12.82 5.93 -3.15
CA GLY A 75 -13.56 5.87 -4.40
C GLY A 75 -13.23 7.04 -5.35
N PRO A 76 -14.22 7.72 -5.98
CA PRO A 76 -13.99 8.87 -6.86
C PRO A 76 -13.52 10.13 -6.13
N ASN A 77 -13.50 10.13 -4.79
CA ASN A 77 -13.09 11.26 -3.96
C ASN A 77 -11.58 11.25 -3.67
N VAL A 78 -10.76 10.58 -4.50
CA VAL A 78 -9.29 10.66 -4.39
C VAL A 78 -8.89 12.13 -4.40
N GLY A 79 -8.32 12.57 -3.28
CA GLY A 79 -7.91 13.94 -3.06
C GLY A 79 -8.91 14.80 -2.26
N MET A 80 -10.15 14.41 -1.98
CA MET A 80 -11.10 15.31 -1.33
C MET A 80 -10.85 15.44 0.18
N ARG A 81 -10.45 16.63 0.69
CA ARG A 81 -10.23 16.87 2.14
C ARG A 81 -11.35 17.63 2.86
N SER A 82 -12.13 18.43 2.13
CA SER A 82 -13.22 19.21 2.72
C SER A 82 -14.27 19.49 1.66
N ALA A 83 -15.52 19.19 1.98
CA ALA A 83 -16.70 19.66 1.28
C ALA A 83 -17.42 20.61 2.23
N SER A 84 -17.37 21.91 1.97
CA SER A 84 -18.16 22.89 2.72
C SER A 84 -19.34 23.29 1.86
N SER A 85 -20.55 22.97 2.30
CA SER A 85 -21.79 23.43 1.69
C SER A 85 -22.41 24.43 2.65
N THR A 86 -22.32 25.71 2.31
CA THR A 86 -23.07 26.76 3.02
C THR A 86 -24.37 26.98 2.23
N THR A 87 -25.41 27.66 2.74
CA THR A 87 -26.65 27.92 1.97
C THR A 87 -26.94 29.42 1.94
N GLY A 88 -27.04 30.00 0.73
CA GLY A 88 -26.98 31.45 0.37
C GLY A 88 -26.74 31.62 -1.14
N PRO A 89 -26.25 32.75 -1.70
CA PRO A 89 -25.85 32.81 -3.12
C PRO A 89 -24.58 31.96 -3.31
N GLN A 90 -24.71 30.65 -3.50
CA GLN A 90 -23.66 29.68 -3.16
C GLN A 90 -22.64 29.43 -4.28
N SER A 91 -21.40 29.28 -3.83
CA SER A 91 -20.24 28.82 -4.58
C SER A 91 -19.79 27.51 -3.95
N ASP A 92 -19.84 26.41 -4.70
CA ASP A 92 -19.27 25.14 -4.23
C ASP A 92 -17.76 25.17 -4.42
N SER A 93 -16.99 25.04 -3.33
CA SER A 93 -15.54 24.90 -3.38
C SER A 93 -15.13 23.53 -2.89
N ILE A 94 -14.53 22.73 -3.77
CA ILE A 94 -13.95 21.43 -3.43
C ILE A 94 -12.44 21.58 -3.35
N THR A 95 -11.86 21.36 -2.16
CA THR A 95 -10.40 21.38 -2.00
C THR A 95 -9.86 19.96 -2.15
N PHE A 96 -9.05 19.77 -3.20
CA PHE A 96 -8.31 18.55 -3.42
C PHE A 96 -6.92 18.64 -2.76
N ALA A 97 -6.55 17.67 -1.93
CA ALA A 97 -5.22 17.45 -1.39
C ALA A 97 -4.89 15.97 -1.59
N ASP A 98 -3.77 15.69 -2.26
CA ASP A 98 -3.32 14.31 -2.54
C ASP A 98 -3.22 13.51 -1.24
N VAL A 99 -4.02 12.45 -1.13
CA VAL A 99 -3.97 11.54 0.01
C VAL A 99 -3.16 10.36 -0.45
N ASP A 100 -1.92 10.27 0.04
CA ASP A 100 -0.91 9.30 -0.39
C ASP A 100 -1.32 7.82 -0.21
N SER A 101 -2.51 7.58 0.36
CA SER A 101 -3.11 6.27 0.58
C SER A 101 -3.86 5.70 -0.64
N VAL A 102 -4.26 6.51 -1.63
CA VAL A 102 -5.05 6.03 -2.79
C VAL A 102 -4.58 6.72 -4.07
N GLY A 103 -4.25 5.92 -5.09
CA GLY A 103 -3.91 6.44 -6.43
C GLY A 103 -5.14 6.46 -7.35
N TRP A 104 -5.08 7.24 -8.44
CA TRP A 104 -6.13 7.25 -9.46
C TRP A 104 -6.38 5.85 -10.07
N GLY A 105 -5.34 4.99 -10.07
CA GLY A 105 -5.41 3.58 -10.47
C GLY A 105 -5.97 2.61 -9.40
N GLY A 106 -6.55 3.10 -8.30
CA GLY A 106 -7.15 2.26 -7.27
C GLY A 106 -6.23 2.02 -6.09
N VAL A 107 -5.45 0.94 -6.11
CA VAL A 107 -4.65 0.50 -4.95
C VAL A 107 -3.24 1.11 -4.95
N ARG A 108 -2.77 1.55 -3.78
CA ARG A 108 -1.44 2.14 -3.60
C ARG A 108 -0.81 1.64 -2.29
N LEU A 109 0.51 1.46 -2.31
CA LEU A 109 1.32 1.14 -1.14
C LEU A 109 1.82 2.43 -0.50
N THR A 110 1.55 2.58 0.79
CA THR A 110 2.15 3.65 1.60
C THR A 110 3.56 3.27 2.07
N ASP A 111 4.37 4.25 2.42
CA ASP A 111 5.73 4.00 2.92
C ASP A 111 5.75 3.18 4.22
N GLN A 112 4.75 3.35 5.09
CA GLN A 112 4.62 2.53 6.30
C GLN A 112 4.33 1.07 5.96
N GLN A 113 3.43 0.80 5.01
CA GLN A 113 3.13 -0.57 4.58
C GLN A 113 4.34 -1.24 3.90
N ARG A 114 5.15 -0.47 3.18
CA ARG A 114 6.42 -0.96 2.63
C ARG A 114 7.39 -1.38 3.73
N LEU A 115 7.50 -0.59 4.80
CA LEU A 115 8.31 -0.93 5.97
C LEU A 115 7.79 -2.20 6.66
N ASP A 116 6.49 -2.30 6.87
CA ASP A 116 5.86 -3.46 7.52
C ASP A 116 6.07 -4.75 6.70
N LEU A 117 6.05 -4.66 5.37
CA LEU A 117 6.34 -5.76 4.45
C LEU A 117 7.84 -6.06 4.31
N GLY A 118 8.71 -5.24 4.90
CA GLY A 118 10.16 -5.34 4.73
C GLY A 118 10.60 -5.12 3.28
N LEU A 119 9.86 -4.34 2.50
CA LEU A 119 10.23 -3.98 1.13
C LEU A 119 11.41 -3.01 1.11
N CYS A 120 12.11 -2.98 -0.01
CA CYS A 120 13.23 -2.09 -0.24
C CYS A 120 12.72 -0.65 -0.34
N MET A 121 13.20 0.21 0.56
CA MET A 121 12.78 1.62 0.56
C MET A 121 13.44 2.35 -0.63
N PRO A 122 12.67 3.11 -1.43
CA PRO A 122 13.25 3.97 -2.45
C PRO A 122 14.13 5.03 -1.77
N GLY A 123 15.40 5.10 -2.17
CA GLY A 123 16.33 6.10 -1.65
C GLY A 123 17.03 5.76 -0.33
N GLY A 124 17.08 4.47 0.06
CA GLY A 124 17.92 4.03 1.18
C GLY A 124 19.39 4.51 1.07
N PRO A 125 20.12 4.65 2.19
CA PRO A 125 21.44 5.26 2.21
C PRO A 125 22.38 4.58 1.21
N ARG A 126 22.69 5.26 0.11
CA ARG A 126 23.67 4.82 -0.92
C ARG A 126 25.11 5.03 -0.46
N GLY A 127 25.30 5.30 0.83
CA GLY A 127 26.60 5.58 1.42
C GLY A 127 27.49 4.35 1.32
N LYS A 128 28.53 4.44 0.49
CA LYS A 128 29.69 3.55 0.62
C LYS A 128 30.53 4.09 1.76
N PHE A 129 30.53 3.40 2.89
CA PHE A 129 31.56 3.65 3.89
C PHE A 129 32.90 3.25 3.29
N PRO A 130 33.94 4.09 3.39
CA PRO A 130 35.28 3.67 2.99
C PRO A 130 35.65 2.41 3.81
N PRO A 131 36.40 1.48 3.21
CA PRO A 131 36.93 0.35 3.96
C PRO A 131 37.71 0.89 5.17
N PRO A 132 37.67 0.20 6.33
CA PRO A 132 38.37 0.64 7.52
C PRO A 132 39.84 0.89 7.17
N ALA A 133 40.37 2.03 7.63
CA ALA A 133 41.79 2.32 7.46
C ALA A 133 42.59 1.18 8.10
N CYS A 134 43.43 0.51 7.32
CA CYS A 134 44.36 -0.47 7.85
C CYS A 134 45.27 0.25 8.85
N TRP A 135 45.20 -0.19 10.12
CA TRP A 135 46.12 0.28 11.16
C TRP A 135 47.55 -0.05 10.70
N PRO A 136 48.54 0.85 10.88
CA PRO A 136 49.91 0.59 10.45
C PRO A 136 50.55 -0.44 11.39
N GLU A 137 50.27 -1.72 11.14
CA GLU A 137 51.08 -2.80 11.65
C GLU A 137 52.37 -2.87 10.82
N ARG A 138 53.40 -2.16 11.32
CA ARG A 138 54.80 -2.10 10.85
C ARG A 138 55.14 -0.94 9.92
N ILE A 139 55.55 0.16 10.56
CA ILE A 139 56.71 0.93 10.09
C ILE A 139 57.92 0.01 10.31
N ARG A 140 58.62 -0.34 9.23
CA ARG A 140 59.89 -1.08 9.28
C ARG A 140 61.03 -0.14 8.92
#